data_AF-A0A5A7ZZH4-F1
#
_entry.id   AF-A0A5A7ZZH4-F1
#
_cell.length_a   1.000
_cell.length_b   1.000
_cell.length_c   1.000
_cell.angle_alpha   90.00
_cell.angle_beta   90.00
_cell.angle_gamma   90.00
#
_symmetry.space_group_name_H-M   'P 1'
#
loop_
_entity.id
_entity.type
_entity.pdbx_description
1 polymer ?
#
loop_
_entity_poly.entity_id
_entity_poly.type
_entity_poly.pdbx_seq_one_letter_code
_entity_poly.pdbx_strand_id
1 'polypeptide(L)' 'MNAKCETCRFFDEHKGNGAVAQNDAGLCRFNPPVSQPAPESKGLWPVVAAQDWCGHYTPEMTAAE' A
#
# COMPACT_ATOMS: atom_id res chain seq x y z
N MET A 1 2.16 -18.58 7.19
CA MET A 1 1.92 -17.51 6.20
C MET A 1 2.13 -16.19 6.90
N ASN A 2 3.17 -15.43 6.56
CA ASN A 2 3.43 -14.12 7.15
C ASN A 2 2.75 -13.06 6.28
N ALA A 3 1.46 -12.80 6.52
CA ALA A 3 0.71 -11.78 5.80
C ALA A 3 1.19 -10.40 6.23
N LYS A 4 1.82 -9.67 5.31
CA LYS A 4 2.34 -8.31 5.50
C LYS A 4 2.35 -7.58 4.16
N CYS A 5 2.40 -6.26 4.20
CA CYS A 5 2.34 -5.43 3.00
C CYS A 5 3.46 -5.78 2.00
N GLU A 6 4.72 -5.92 2.43
CA GLU A 6 5.84 -6.18 1.51
C GLU A 6 5.72 -7.45 0.65
N THR A 7 4.90 -8.44 1.04
CA THR A 7 4.66 -9.66 0.25
C THR A 7 3.27 -9.72 -0.37
N CYS A 8 2.50 -8.64 -0.30
CA CYS A 8 1.15 -8.55 -0.83
C CYS A 8 1.18 -7.96 -2.24
N ARG A 9 0.45 -8.57 -3.18
CA ARG A 9 0.30 -8.10 -4.58
C ARG A 9 -0.16 -6.63 -4.70
N PHE A 10 -0.81 -6.10 -3.65
CA PHE A 10 -1.34 -4.74 -3.63
C PHE A 10 -0.41 -3.72 -2.96
N PHE A 11 0.78 -4.10 -2.52
CA PHE A 11 1.74 -3.14 -1.99
C PHE A 11 2.50 -2.47 -3.13
N ASP A 12 2.45 -1.14 -3.15
CA ASP A 12 3.20 -0.33 -4.10
C ASP A 12 4.44 0.22 -3.39
N GLU A 13 5.52 -0.54 -3.48
CA GLU A 13 6.78 -0.29 -2.79
C GLU A 13 7.40 1.07 -3.17
N HIS A 14 8.04 1.72 -2.20
CA HIS A 14 8.81 2.96 -2.37
C HIS A 14 8.03 4.17 -2.93
N LYS A 15 6.69 4.12 -2.97
CA LYS A 15 5.82 5.24 -3.38
C LYS A 15 5.11 5.92 -2.22
N GLY A 16 4.96 7.24 -2.29
CA GLY A 16 4.30 8.07 -1.26
C GLY A 16 3.42 9.17 -1.83
N ASN A 17 2.33 8.81 -2.52
CA ASN A 17 1.33 9.76 -3.07
C ASN A 17 1.93 10.95 -3.87
N GLY A 18 2.90 10.68 -4.74
CA GLY A 18 3.59 11.72 -5.53
C GLY A 18 4.95 12.14 -4.95
N ALA A 19 5.31 11.63 -3.78
CA ALA A 19 6.65 11.70 -3.20
C ALA A 19 7.34 10.32 -3.17
N VAL A 20 8.65 10.33 -2.94
CA VAL A 20 9.44 9.12 -2.63
C VAL A 20 9.07 8.67 -1.21
N ALA A 21 8.79 7.38 -1.02
CA ALA A 21 8.49 6.87 0.31
C ALA A 21 9.70 6.95 1.24
N GLN A 22 9.43 7.03 2.54
CA GLN A 22 10.46 7.06 3.59
C GLN A 22 10.50 5.71 4.29
N ASN A 23 11.70 5.23 4.68
CA ASN A 23 11.90 4.07 5.58
C ASN A 23 11.09 2.81 5.20
N ASP A 24 11.33 2.25 4.00
CA ASP A 24 10.67 1.04 3.48
C ASP A 24 9.13 1.11 3.44
N ALA A 25 8.56 2.32 3.51
CA ALA A 25 7.14 2.51 3.34
C ALA A 25 6.72 2.38 1.88
N GLY A 26 5.44 2.12 1.69
CA GLY A 26 4.79 2.12 0.38
C GLY A 26 3.31 2.44 0.52
N LEU A 27 2.55 2.21 -0.54
CA LEU A 27 1.10 2.42 -0.54
C LEU A 27 0.36 1.07 -0.50
N CYS A 28 -0.65 0.96 0.37
CA CYS A 28 -1.60 -0.15 0.30
C CYS A 28 -2.65 0.14 -0.78
N ARG A 29 -2.60 -0.57 -1.91
CA ARG A 29 -3.53 -0.40 -3.04
C ARG A 29 -4.81 -1.23 -2.93
N PHE A 30 -4.93 -2.06 -1.89
CA PHE A 30 -6.18 -2.76 -1.60
C PHE A 30 -7.22 -1.80 -1.02
N ASN A 31 -6.80 -0.96 -0.08
CA ASN A 31 -7.68 0.05 0.52
C ASN A 31 -7.72 1.30 -0.37
N PRO A 32 -8.90 1.80 -0.76
CA PRO A 32 -9.01 2.95 -1.65
C PRO A 32 -8.44 4.24 -1.01
N PRO A 33 -8.15 5.27 -1.81
CA PRO A 33 -7.73 6.57 -1.29
C PRO A 33 -8.69 7.14 -0.27
N VAL A 34 -8.14 7.69 0.81
CA VAL A 34 -8.89 8.33 1.89
C VAL A 34 -9.12 9.80 1.52
N SER A 35 -10.37 10.25 1.69
CA SER A 35 -10.76 11.65 1.52
C SER A 35 -9.93 12.56 2.42
N GLN A 36 -9.54 13.72 1.88
CA GLN A 36 -8.74 14.69 2.61
C GLN A 36 -9.62 15.77 3.25
N PRO A 37 -9.19 16.42 4.34
CA PRO A 37 -9.99 17.44 5.03
C PRO A 37 -10.38 18.64 4.14
N ALA A 38 -9.54 18.99 3.17
CA ALA A 38 -9.81 20.06 2.24
C ALA A 38 -10.67 19.56 1.06
N PRO A 39 -11.78 20.24 0.73
CA PRO A 39 -12.79 19.75 -0.22
C PRO A 39 -12.26 19.54 -1.65
N GLU A 40 -11.27 20.33 -2.08
CA GLU A 40 -10.67 20.24 -3.42
C GLU A 40 -9.42 19.33 -3.48
N SER A 41 -9.01 18.75 -2.34
CA SER A 41 -7.82 17.91 -2.30
C SER A 41 -8.10 16.52 -2.85
N LYS A 42 -7.15 15.97 -3.61
CA LYS A 42 -7.22 14.58 -4.09
C LYS A 42 -7.12 13.63 -2.90
N GLY A 43 -7.84 12.51 -2.98
CA GLY A 43 -7.70 11.43 -2.00
C GLY A 43 -6.29 10.84 -2.01
N LEU A 44 -5.82 10.44 -0.84
CA LEU A 44 -4.48 9.85 -0.67
C LEU A 44 -4.59 8.38 -0.36
N TRP A 45 -3.77 7.56 -1.03
CA TRP A 45 -3.65 6.15 -0.68
C TRP A 45 -3.04 6.03 0.72
N PRO A 46 -3.45 5.03 1.52
CA PRO A 46 -2.82 4.76 2.80
C PRO A 46 -1.33 4.46 2.62
N VAL A 47 -0.47 5.25 3.28
CA VAL A 47 0.96 4.95 3.41
C VAL A 47 1.11 3.96 4.55
N VAL A 48 1.80 2.86 4.29
CA VAL A 48 1.98 1.74 5.23
C VAL A 48 3.44 1.31 5.26
N ALA A 49 3.90 0.81 6.39
CA ALA A 49 5.20 0.17 6.50
C ALA A 49 5.17 -1.21 5.82
N ALA A 50 6.33 -1.69 5.38
CA ALA A 50 6.50 -3.05 4.83
C ALA A 50 5.87 -4.15 5.69
N GLN A 51 5.93 -4.01 7.02
CA GLN A 51 5.45 -5.00 7.99
C GLN A 51 3.97 -4.85 8.38
N ASP A 52 3.29 -3.80 7.91
CA ASP A 52 1.88 -3.59 8.26
C ASP A 52 0.98 -4.66 7.64
N TRP A 53 -0.23 -4.80 8.21
CA TRP A 53 -1.27 -5.68 7.69
C TRP A 53 -2.65 -5.04 7.85
N CYS A 54 -3.39 -4.97 6.74
CA CYS A 54 -4.68 -4.28 6.69
C CYS A 54 -5.91 -5.21 6.84
N GLY A 55 -5.70 -6.50 7.18
CA GLY A 55 -6.77 -7.51 7.19
C GLY A 55 -7.00 -8.21 5.85
N HIS A 56 -6.42 -7.70 4.76
CA HIS A 56 -6.50 -8.29 3.42
C HIS A 56 -5.12 -8.69 2.90
N TYR A 57 -5.03 -9.84 2.25
CA TYR A 57 -3.79 -10.37 1.69
C TYR A 57 -4.05 -11.14 0.41
N THR A 58 -3.24 -10.91 -0.61
CA THR A 58 -3.16 -11.75 -1.80
C THR A 58 -1.69 -11.89 -2.13
N PRO A 59 -1.13 -13.12 -2.08
CA PRO A 59 0.25 -13.32 -2.46
C PRO A 59 0.43 -12.93 -3.92
N GLU A 60 1.60 -12.40 -4.25
CA GLU A 60 1.96 -12.24 -5.65
C GLU A 60 2.07 -13.64 -6.27
N MET A 61 1.16 -13.98 -7.19
CA MET A 61 1.31 -15.19 -7.99
C MET A 61 2.45 -14.96 -8.97
N THR A 62 3.61 -15.56 -8.70
CA THR A 62 4.64 -15.72 -9.71
C THR A 62 4.06 -16.63 -10.80
N ALA A 63 4.15 -16.24 -12.06
CA ALA A 63 3.67 -17.04 -13.19
C ALA A 63 4.46 -18.37 -13.30
N ALA A 64 4.06 -19.37 -12.52
CA ALA A 64 4.51 -20.76 -12.55
C ALA A 64 3.56 -21.61 -11.68
N GLU A 65 2.28 -21.67 -12.04
CA GLU A 65 1.35 -22.74 -11.64
C GLU A 65 0.49 -23.14 -12.85
#